data_AF-A0A959X578-F1
#
_entry.id   AF-A0A959X578-F1
#
_cell.length_a   1.000
_cell.length_b   1.000
_cell.length_c   1.000
_cell.angle_alpha   90.00
_cell.angle_beta   90.00
_cell.angle_gamma   90.00
#
_symmetry.space_group_name_H-M   'P 1'
#
loop_
_entity.id
_entity.type
_entity.pdbx_description
1 polymer ?
#
loop_
_entity_poly.entity_id
_entity_poly.type
_entity_poly.pdbx_seq_one_letter_code
_entity_poly.pdbx_strand_id
1 'polypeptide(L)' 'MDVARPLTVLVPSLDGPVLEALARTSRPVTGREAHRLAGAGSESGVRLVLARLVEHGLVN' A
#
# COMPACT_ATOMS: atom_id res chain seq x y z
N MET A 1 -8.32 14.04 11.97
CA MET A 1 -9.08 13.34 10.91
C MET A 1 -8.49 13.80 9.59
N ASP A 2 -7.90 12.88 8.81
CA ASP A 2 -7.34 13.20 7.49
C ASP A 2 -8.38 12.88 6.41
N VAL A 3 -9.18 13.89 6.06
CA VAL A 3 -10.24 13.77 5.04
C VAL A 3 -9.69 13.56 3.63
N ALA A 4 -8.41 13.84 3.39
CA ALA A 4 -7.78 13.60 2.10
C ALA A 4 -7.42 12.12 1.90
N ARG A 5 -7.36 11.33 2.99
CA ARG A 5 -7.03 9.90 2.96
C ARG A 5 -8.01 9.09 3.80
N PRO A 6 -9.30 9.04 3.42
CA PRO A 6 -10.35 8.42 4.24
C PRO A 6 -10.09 6.94 4.53
N LEU A 7 -9.38 6.24 3.63
CA LEU A 7 -9.04 4.82 3.83
C LEU A 7 -8.17 4.59 5.07
N THR A 8 -7.34 5.56 5.46
CA THR A 8 -6.50 5.48 6.67
C THR A 8 -7.31 5.51 7.96
N VAL A 9 -8.55 6.01 7.92
CA VAL A 9 -9.47 5.97 9.06
C VAL A 9 -10.07 4.57 9.25
N LEU A 10 -10.36 3.87 8.13
CA LEU A 10 -10.94 2.52 8.15
C LEU A 10 -9.89 1.42 8.35
N VAL A 11 -8.70 1.61 7.78
CA VAL A 11 -7.57 0.70 7.85
C VAL A 11 -6.37 1.46 8.41
N PRO A 12 -6.25 1.62 9.74
CA PRO A 12 -5.20 2.42 10.39
C PRO A 12 -3.85 1.68 10.44
N SER A 13 -3.51 0.94 9.39
CA SER A 13 -2.25 0.24 9.20
C SER A 13 -1.61 0.66 7.88
N LEU A 14 -0.36 0.24 7.65
CA LEU A 14 0.34 0.52 6.39
C LEU A 14 -0.33 -0.14 5.17
N ASP A 15 -1.20 -1.14 5.40
CA ASP A 15 -1.98 -1.81 4.37
C ASP A 15 -2.88 -0.83 3.60
N GLY A 16 -3.48 0.16 4.28
CA GLY A 16 -4.36 1.16 3.66
C GLY A 16 -3.63 2.00 2.59
N PRO A 17 -2.58 2.78 2.95
CA PRO A 17 -1.80 3.56 1.99
C PRO A 17 -1.18 2.73 0.86
N VAL A 18 -0.77 1.49 1.13
CA VAL A 18 -0.21 0.59 0.09
C VAL A 18 -1.28 0.15 -0.89
N LEU A 19 -2.46 -0.28 -0.42
CA LEU A 19 -3.59 -0.64 -1.29
C LEU A 19 -4.04 0.55 -2.13
N GLU A 20 -4.15 1.73 -1.53
CA GLU A 20 -4.54 2.96 -2.23
C GLU A 20 -3.55 3.33 -3.35
N ALA A 21 -2.25 3.16 -3.10
CA ALA A 21 -1.22 3.36 -4.10
C ALA A 21 -1.33 2.37 -5.26
N LEU A 22 -1.52 1.09 -4.96
CA LEU A 22 -1.64 0.04 -5.98
C LEU A 22 -2.92 0.19 -6.81
N ALA A 23 -4.04 0.56 -6.18
CA ALA A 23 -5.32 0.77 -6.86
C ALA A 23 -5.28 1.89 -7.92
N ARG A 24 -4.31 2.82 -7.82
CA ARG A 24 -4.10 3.89 -8.83
C ARG A 24 -3.19 3.47 -9.99
N THR A 25 -2.69 2.24 -9.99
CA THR A 25 -1.79 1.74 -11.03
C THR A 25 -2.48 0.72 -11.92
N SER A 26 -2.20 0.77 -13.22
CA SER A 26 -2.72 -0.18 -14.22
C SER A 26 -1.62 -1.07 -14.79
N ARG A 27 -0.44 -1.06 -14.17
CA ARG A 27 0.75 -1.81 -14.59
C ARG A 27 1.42 -2.43 -13.36
N PRO A 28 2.20 -3.50 -13.54
CA PRO A 28 3.08 -3.98 -12.48
C PRO A 28 4.01 -2.86 -11.99
N VAL A 29 4.22 -2.82 -10.66
CA VAL A 29 5.14 -1.91 -9.99
C VAL A 29 6.08 -2.71 -9.10
N THR A 30 7.33 -2.25 -9.02
CA THR A 30 8.29 -2.84 -8.07
C THR A 30 7.93 -2.47 -6.63
N GLY A 31 8.39 -3.24 -5.64
CA GLY A 31 8.17 -2.90 -4.22
C GLY A 31 8.68 -1.51 -3.83
N ARG A 32 9.77 -1.04 -4.46
CA ARG A 32 10.31 0.30 -4.25
C ARG A 32 9.46 1.39 -4.91
N GLU A 33 8.90 1.13 -6.09
CA GLU A 33 7.90 2.03 -6.68
C GLU A 33 6.64 2.10 -5.81
N ALA A 34 6.15 0.97 -5.31
CA ALA A 34 5.00 0.93 -4.40
C ALA A 34 5.25 1.78 -3.14
N HIS A 35 6.45 1.69 -2.53
CA HIS A 35 6.80 2.53 -1.38
C HIS A 35 6.77 4.03 -1.72
N ARG A 36 7.35 4.42 -2.86
CA ARG A 36 7.34 5.81 -3.33
C ARG A 36 5.90 6.31 -3.58
N LEU A 37 5.04 5.48 -4.16
CA LEU A 37 3.64 5.83 -4.44
C LEU A 37 2.77 5.88 -3.17
N ALA A 38 3.02 5.01 -2.20
CA ALA A 38 2.34 5.01 -0.91
C ALA A 38 2.70 6.24 -0.07
N GLY A 39 3.94 6.74 -0.19
CA GLY A 39 4.40 7.94 0.52
C GLY A 39 4.29 7.83 2.04
N ALA A 40 4.32 6.60 2.57
CA ALA A 40 4.13 6.27 3.98
C ALA A 40 4.98 5.05 4.37
N GLY A 41 5.33 4.98 5.66
CA GLY A 41 6.15 3.90 6.22
C GLY A 41 7.58 3.87 5.67
N SER A 42 8.28 2.76 5.91
CA SER A 42 9.59 2.47 5.32
C SER A 42 9.47 1.52 4.14
N GLU A 43 10.49 1.46 3.26
CA GLU A 43 10.52 0.51 2.14
C GLU A 43 10.35 -0.95 2.63
N SER A 44 11.06 -1.32 3.71
CA SER A 44 10.93 -2.65 4.31
C SER A 44 9.52 -2.92 4.85
N GLY A 45 8.88 -1.94 5.48
CA GLY A 45 7.51 -2.05 5.96
C GLY A 45 6.51 -2.26 4.82
N VAL A 46 6.68 -1.52 3.72
CA VAL A 46 5.88 -1.69 2.50
C VAL A 46 6.09 -3.09 1.91
N ARG A 47 7.32 -3.59 1.86
CA ARG A 47 7.58 -4.97 1.39
C ARG A 47 6.89 -6.04 2.24
N LEU A 48 6.82 -5.86 3.56
CA LEU A 48 6.09 -6.77 4.44
C LEU A 48 4.58 -6.74 4.20
N VAL A 49 4.02 -5.55 3.95
CA VAL A 49 2.61 -5.43 3.55
C VAL A 49 2.38 -6.13 2.22
N LEU A 50 3.20 -5.86 1.20
CA LEU A 50 3.08 -6.50 -0.12
C LEU A 50 3.12 -8.02 -0.01
N ALA A 51 4.01 -8.58 0.82
CA ALA A 51 4.06 -10.01 1.07
C ALA A 51 2.75 -10.56 1.65
N ARG A 52 2.14 -9.87 2.63
CA ARG A 52 0.82 -10.24 3.17
C ARG A 52 -0.30 -10.12 2.13
N LEU A 53 -0.26 -9.09 1.29
CA LEU A 53 -1.27 -8.91 0.24
C LEU A 53 -1.20 -10.04 -0.80
N VAL A 54 0.01 -10.51 -1.14
CA VAL A 54 0.22 -11.71 -1.97
C VAL A 54 -0.32 -12.95 -1.27
N GLU A 55 -0.02 -13.13 0.02
CA GLU A 55 -0.50 -14.25 0.83
C GLU A 55 -2.04 -14.31 0.88
N HIS A 56 -2.71 -13.15 0.91
CA HIS A 56 -4.17 -13.05 0.86
C HIS A 56 -4.76 -13.06 -0.56
N GLY A 57 -3.94 -13.16 -1.61
CA GLY A 57 -4.39 -13.19 -3.00
C GLY A 57 -4.92 -11.86 -3.54
N LEU A 58 -4.56 -10.73 -2.92
CA LEU A 58 -5.00 -9.39 -3.32
C LEU A 58 -4.12 -8.80 -4.44
N VAL A 59 -2.87 -9.24 -4.54
CA VAL A 59 -1.89 -8.78 -5.55
C VAL A 59 -1.01 -9.96 -6.01
N ASN A 60 -0.28 -9.81 -7.11
CA ASN A 60 0.63 -10.84 -7.66
C ASN A 60 2.03 -10.32 -7.99
#